data_AF-A0A1F3A6Z8-F1
#
_entry.id   AF-A0A1F3A6Z8-F1
#
_cell.length_a   1.000
_cell.length_b   1.000
_cell.length_c   1.000
_cell.angle_alpha   90.00
_cell.angle_beta   90.00
_cell.angle_gamma   90.00
#
_symmetry.space_group_name_H-M   'P 1'
#
loop_
_entity.id
_entity.type
_entity.pdbx_description
1 polymer ?
#
loop_
_entity_poly.entity_id
_entity_poly.type
_entity_poly.pdbx_seq_one_letter_code
_entity_poly.pdbx_strand_id
1 'polypeptide(L)'
;MDDLPSDGRRAFQTGRREVTRISLIVAVAHNGVIGRDGGLAWKISDDLKRFREITTGHPVIMGRKTFDSIGKPLPKRTNIVVSRTMGETDGVFVARTVEEALDEARRAAAEMNVDEVFVIGGADLYKMTLPFADRIYLTEVDAQVMGDVHFPPIDEAQWGRRPTGRAAKSDRNQYDCAFFILDRR
;
A
#
# COMPACT_ATOMS: atom_id res chain seq x y z
N MET A 1 9.21 45.58 47.98
CA MET A 1 7.96 45.99 47.34
C MET A 1 8.28 46.44 45.93
N ASP A 2 8.09 45.67 44.87
CA ASP A 2 7.53 44.33 44.70
C ASP A 2 8.08 43.74 43.38
N ASP A 3 8.31 42.42 43.40
CA ASP A 3 8.12 41.43 42.35
C ASP A 3 8.81 41.49 40.96
N LEU A 4 9.60 40.43 40.70
CA LEU A 4 9.68 39.77 39.39
C LEU A 4 8.50 38.79 39.25
N PRO A 5 8.02 38.54 38.02
CA PRO A 5 8.06 37.17 37.47
C PRO A 5 8.61 37.17 36.02
N SER A 6 9.56 36.31 35.65
CA SER A 6 9.44 34.88 35.28
C SER A 6 8.69 34.60 33.96
N ASP A 7 9.44 34.09 32.98
CA ASP A 7 9.14 33.08 31.95
C ASP A 7 7.86 33.20 31.09
N GLY A 8 7.96 32.78 29.83
CA GLY A 8 6.83 32.77 28.92
C GLY A 8 7.12 32.29 27.52
N ARG A 9 7.73 31.10 27.40
CA ARG A 9 7.69 30.26 26.19
C ARG A 9 6.30 30.35 25.54
N ARG A 10 6.21 30.84 24.30
CA ARG A 10 5.06 30.50 23.45
C ARG A 10 5.36 29.21 22.72
N ALA A 11 4.96 28.13 23.38
CA ALA A 11 4.71 26.84 22.77
C ALA A 11 3.76 27.02 21.57
N PHE A 12 4.19 26.55 20.40
CA PHE A 12 3.26 26.17 19.35
C PHE A 12 2.76 24.77 19.69
N GLN A 13 1.50 24.66 20.13
CA GLN A 13 0.82 23.38 20.31
C GLN A 13 0.01 23.00 19.06
N THR A 14 0.49 21.94 18.41
CA THR A 14 -0.21 20.69 18.01
C THR A 14 -1.48 20.71 17.15
N GLY A 15 -1.45 19.95 16.04
CA GLY A 15 -2.64 19.50 15.31
C GLY A 15 -2.45 18.57 14.09
N ARG A 16 -2.17 17.26 14.34
CA ARG A 16 -2.33 16.05 13.47
C ARG A 16 -1.36 15.84 12.28
N ARG A 17 -0.72 14.66 12.09
CA ARG A 17 -0.97 13.29 12.58
C ARG A 17 0.33 12.60 13.07
N GLU A 18 0.32 12.12 14.32
CA GLU A 18 1.30 11.13 14.85
C GLU A 18 1.05 9.70 14.33
N VAL A 19 0.00 9.50 13.52
CA VAL A 19 -0.41 8.18 13.05
C VAL A 19 -0.07 8.04 11.58
N THR A 20 0.91 7.18 11.30
CA THR A 20 1.25 6.73 9.94
C THR A 20 0.06 5.99 9.33
N ARG A 21 -0.45 6.48 8.21
CA ARG A 21 -1.55 5.88 7.45
C ARG A 21 -1.12 4.55 6.86
N ILE A 22 -1.90 3.50 7.06
CA ILE A 22 -1.72 2.21 6.39
C ILE A 22 -2.60 2.18 5.14
N SER A 23 -1.96 2.09 3.98
CA SER A 23 -2.63 2.08 2.69
C SER A 23 -2.43 0.76 1.96
N LEU A 24 -3.49 0.22 1.38
CA LEU A 24 -3.40 -0.89 0.43
C LEU A 24 -3.45 -0.31 -0.98
N ILE A 25 -2.62 -0.80 -1.90
CA ILE A 25 -2.72 -0.46 -3.32
C ILE A 25 -2.90 -1.75 -4.10
N VAL A 26 -3.96 -1.84 -4.89
CA VAL A 26 -4.36 -3.10 -5.54
C VAL A 26 -5.14 -2.83 -6.83
N ALA A 27 -4.90 -3.67 -7.84
CA ALA A 27 -5.73 -3.77 -9.04
C ALA A 27 -6.58 -5.05 -8.97
N VAL A 28 -7.88 -4.94 -9.21
CA VAL A 28 -8.87 -6.00 -9.01
C VAL A 28 -9.79 -6.09 -10.23
N ALA A 29 -9.97 -7.28 -10.78
CA ALA A 29 -10.96 -7.56 -11.82
C ALA A 29 -12.38 -7.66 -11.22
N HIS A 30 -13.43 -7.60 -12.04
CA HIS A 30 -14.82 -7.65 -11.58
C HIS A 30 -15.17 -8.91 -10.76
N ASN A 31 -14.46 -10.01 -11.01
CA ASN A 31 -14.60 -11.27 -10.27
C ASN A 31 -13.65 -11.38 -9.05
N GLY A 32 -13.06 -10.27 -8.60
CA GLY A 32 -12.18 -10.20 -7.43
C GLY A 32 -10.76 -10.72 -7.67
N VAL A 33 -10.44 -11.21 -8.87
CA VAL A 33 -9.11 -11.73 -9.20
C VAL A 33 -8.10 -10.59 -9.19
N ILE A 34 -6.92 -10.84 -8.65
CA ILE A 34 -5.77 -9.91 -8.64
C ILE A 34 -4.50 -10.52 -9.23
N GLY A 35 -4.45 -11.84 -9.40
CA GLY A 35 -3.26 -12.52 -9.87
C GLY A 35 -3.54 -13.94 -10.35
N ARG A 36 -2.60 -14.43 -11.14
CA ARG A 36 -2.59 -15.77 -11.71
C ARG A 36 -1.15 -16.27 -11.81
N ASP A 37 -0.90 -17.52 -11.43
CA ASP A 37 0.38 -18.21 -11.63
C ASP A 37 1.59 -17.42 -11.09
N GLY A 38 1.40 -16.73 -9.96
CA GLY A 38 2.44 -15.91 -9.32
C GLY A 38 2.68 -14.52 -9.91
N GLY A 39 1.93 -14.12 -10.95
CA GLY A 39 1.99 -12.79 -11.56
C GLY A 39 0.66 -12.06 -11.54
N LEU A 40 0.63 -10.87 -12.13
CA LEU A 40 -0.62 -10.16 -12.44
C LEU A 40 -1.35 -10.88 -13.58
N ALA A 41 -2.68 -10.94 -13.51
CA ALA A 41 -3.51 -11.57 -14.54
C ALA A 41 -3.62 -10.73 -15.83
N TRP A 42 -3.02 -9.54 -15.87
CA TRP A 42 -3.08 -8.59 -16.98
C TRP A 42 -1.85 -7.70 -17.05
N LYS A 43 -1.73 -6.98 -18.18
CA LYS A 43 -0.76 -5.92 -18.38
C LYS A 43 -1.45 -4.58 -18.58
N ILE A 44 -1.36 -3.70 -17.58
CA ILE A 44 -1.93 -2.35 -17.62
C ILE A 44 -0.81 -1.37 -17.24
N SER A 45 -0.17 -0.78 -18.26
CA SER A 45 0.97 0.11 -18.06
C SER A 45 0.61 1.36 -17.25
N ASP A 46 -0.60 1.89 -17.42
CA ASP A 46 -1.04 3.10 -16.70
C ASP A 46 -1.28 2.82 -15.21
N ASP A 47 -1.74 1.62 -14.84
CA ASP A 47 -1.84 1.18 -13.45
C ASP A 47 -0.44 1.01 -12.83
N LEU A 48 0.51 0.39 -13.55
CA LEU A 48 1.89 0.30 -13.08
C LEU A 48 2.56 1.68 -12.94
N LYS A 49 2.21 2.64 -13.79
CA LYS A 49 2.67 4.03 -13.67
C LYS A 49 2.11 4.66 -12.39
N ARG A 50 0.80 4.56 -12.19
CA ARG A 50 0.11 5.03 -10.98
C ARG A 50 0.69 4.41 -9.71
N PHE A 51 0.93 3.10 -9.69
CA PHE A 51 1.58 2.39 -8.60
C PHE A 51 2.94 3.01 -8.24
N ARG A 52 3.79 3.28 -9.25
CA ARG A 52 5.10 3.91 -9.04
C ARG A 52 4.96 5.32 -8.49
N GLU A 53 4.08 6.14 -9.06
CA GLU A 53 3.85 7.53 -8.63
C GLU A 53 3.40 7.61 -7.17
N ILE A 54 2.50 6.71 -6.74
CA ILE A 54 1.97 6.70 -5.38
C ILE A 54 2.99 6.17 -4.37
N THR A 55 3.69 5.08 -4.70
CA THR A 55 4.50 4.35 -3.70
C THR A 55 5.96 4.79 -3.62
N THR A 56 6.47 5.51 -4.63
CA THR A 56 7.88 5.97 -4.60
C THR A 56 8.11 6.92 -3.43
N GLY A 57 9.24 6.77 -2.73
CA GLY A 57 9.55 7.57 -1.55
C GLY A 57 8.84 7.12 -0.28
N HIS A 58 8.17 5.97 -0.28
CA HIS A 58 7.48 5.43 0.89
C HIS A 58 7.96 4.00 1.22
N PRO A 59 7.73 3.53 2.46
CA PRO A 59 7.86 2.11 2.79
C PRO A 59 6.80 1.28 2.07
N VAL A 60 7.21 0.11 1.56
CA VAL A 60 6.33 -0.85 0.89
C VAL A 60 6.46 -2.22 1.55
N ILE A 61 5.32 -2.82 1.86
CA ILE A 61 5.19 -4.14 2.48
C ILE A 61 4.59 -5.11 1.46
N MET A 62 5.23 -6.27 1.28
CA MET A 62 4.75 -7.31 0.38
C MET A 62 5.00 -8.71 0.94
N GLY A 63 4.21 -9.69 0.51
CA GLY A 63 4.50 -11.09 0.80
C GLY A 63 5.66 -11.64 -0.04
N ARG A 64 6.32 -12.70 0.44
CA ARG A 64 7.44 -13.36 -0.26
C ARG A 64 7.14 -13.68 -1.73
N LYS A 65 5.99 -14.29 -2.04
CA LYS A 65 5.64 -14.65 -3.44
C LYS A 65 5.53 -13.43 -4.36
N THR A 66 5.03 -12.31 -3.84
CA THR A 66 4.99 -11.04 -4.57
C THR A 66 6.40 -10.51 -4.82
N PHE A 67 7.27 -10.57 -3.81
CA PHE A 67 8.68 -10.20 -3.98
C PHE A 67 9.38 -11.05 -5.04
N ASP A 68 9.22 -12.38 -5.00
CA ASP A 68 9.81 -13.29 -5.99
C ASP A 68 9.36 -12.97 -7.42
N SER A 69 8.08 -12.61 -7.59
CA SER A 69 7.49 -12.20 -8.87
C SER A 69 8.07 -10.88 -9.40
N ILE A 70 8.31 -9.92 -8.50
CA ILE A 70 8.98 -8.65 -8.83
C ILE A 70 10.48 -8.89 -9.12
N GLY A 71 11.08 -9.86 -8.44
CA GLY A 71 12.45 -10.35 -8.64
C GLY A 71 13.56 -9.47 -8.04
N LYS A 72 13.23 -8.29 -7.52
CA LYS A 72 14.21 -7.38 -6.91
C LYS A 72 13.55 -6.32 -6.01
N PRO A 73 14.31 -5.68 -5.10
CA PRO A 73 13.83 -4.52 -4.37
C PRO A 73 13.39 -3.41 -5.32
N LEU A 74 12.26 -2.81 -4.99
CA LEU A 74 11.72 -1.69 -5.72
C LEU A 74 12.56 -0.43 -5.42
N PRO A 75 13.15 0.25 -6.42
CA PRO A 75 14.06 1.37 -6.17
C PRO A 75 13.36 2.54 -5.51
N LYS A 76 14.10 3.31 -4.70
CA LYS A 76 13.60 4.51 -3.99
C LYS A 76 12.42 4.24 -3.04
N ARG A 77 12.39 3.04 -2.46
CA ARG A 77 11.40 2.58 -1.47
C ARG A 77 12.13 1.75 -0.41
N THR A 78 11.66 1.82 0.82
CA THR A 78 12.05 0.86 1.87
C THR A 78 11.25 -0.42 1.62
N ASN A 79 11.92 -1.50 1.23
CA ASN A 79 11.27 -2.75 0.87
C ASN A 79 11.18 -3.67 2.10
N ILE A 80 9.97 -4.03 2.48
CA ILE A 80 9.68 -4.90 3.61
C ILE A 80 8.97 -6.14 3.07
N VAL A 81 9.56 -7.31 3.31
CA VAL A 81 9.02 -8.59 2.85
C VAL A 81 8.60 -9.44 4.04
N VAL A 82 7.33 -9.82 4.08
CA VAL A 82 6.79 -10.72 5.10
C VAL A 82 7.03 -12.16 4.68
N SER A 83 7.86 -12.87 5.45
CA SER A 83 8.19 -14.27 5.21
C SER A 83 8.73 -14.96 6.46
N ARG A 84 8.28 -16.19 6.71
CA ARG A 84 8.82 -17.02 7.79
C ARG A 84 10.14 -17.70 7.40
N THR A 85 10.35 -17.97 6.11
CA THR A 85 11.43 -18.85 5.64
C THR A 85 12.47 -18.13 4.78
N MET A 86 12.24 -16.87 4.39
CA MET A 86 13.21 -16.12 3.60
C MET A 86 14.43 -15.76 4.46
N GLY A 87 15.62 -15.94 3.91
CA GLY A 87 16.87 -15.49 4.51
C GLY A 87 17.04 -13.98 4.38
N GLU A 88 18.13 -13.45 4.91
CA GLU A 88 18.52 -12.05 4.69
C GLU A 88 18.69 -11.77 3.18
N THR A 89 18.34 -10.57 2.75
CA THR A 89 18.40 -10.17 1.34
C THR A 89 18.74 -8.70 1.26
N ASP A 90 19.77 -8.37 0.47
CA ASP A 90 20.27 -7.01 0.34
C ASP A 90 19.18 -6.03 -0.11
N GLY A 91 19.08 -4.91 0.59
CA GLY A 91 18.09 -3.87 0.32
C GLY A 91 16.65 -4.23 0.70
N VAL A 92 16.45 -5.30 1.46
CA VAL A 92 15.14 -5.75 1.95
C VAL A 92 15.18 -5.98 3.45
N PHE A 93 14.19 -5.44 4.17
CA PHE A 93 13.90 -5.87 5.52
C PHE A 93 12.98 -7.09 5.49
N VAL A 94 13.41 -8.22 6.06
CA VAL A 94 12.61 -9.45 6.08
C VAL A 94 11.92 -9.59 7.43
N ALA A 95 10.62 -9.24 7.46
CA ALA A 95 9.76 -9.39 8.63
C ALA A 95 9.21 -10.82 8.73
N ARG A 96 9.17 -11.37 9.94
CA ARG A 96 8.64 -12.71 10.25
C ARG A 96 7.14 -12.72 10.50
N THR A 97 6.58 -11.58 10.91
CA THR A 97 5.15 -11.39 11.11
C THR A 97 4.63 -10.11 10.45
N VAL A 98 3.30 -9.96 10.39
CA VAL A 98 2.68 -8.74 9.84
C VAL A 98 2.88 -7.57 10.79
N GLU A 99 2.83 -7.81 12.09
CA GLU A 99 3.06 -6.82 13.14
C GLU A 99 4.48 -6.24 13.02
N GLU A 100 5.50 -7.09 12.94
CA GLU A 100 6.89 -6.66 12.74
C GLU A 100 7.05 -5.83 11.44
N ALA A 101 6.36 -6.23 10.37
CA ALA A 101 6.39 -5.51 9.10
C ALA A 101 5.77 -4.12 9.20
N LEU A 102 4.65 -3.99 9.93
CA LEU A 102 3.97 -2.72 10.15
C LEU A 102 4.78 -1.80 11.07
N ASP A 103 5.42 -2.33 12.11
CA ASP A 103 6.28 -1.56 13.01
C ASP A 103 7.50 -1.02 12.27
N GLU A 104 8.18 -1.87 11.49
CA GLU A 104 9.30 -1.43 10.66
C GLU A 104 8.87 -0.40 9.61
N ALA A 105 7.70 -0.59 8.97
CA ALA A 105 7.19 0.36 7.99
C ALA A 105 6.92 1.73 8.64
N ARG A 106 6.37 1.76 9.85
CA ARG A 106 6.14 3.01 10.62
C ARG A 106 7.45 3.69 10.99
N ARG A 107 8.44 2.93 11.45
CA ARG A 107 9.79 3.45 11.74
C ARG A 107 10.42 4.08 10.49
N ALA A 108 10.43 3.34 9.38
CA ALA A 108 10.95 3.82 8.11
C ALA A 108 10.19 5.06 7.60
N ALA A 109 8.87 5.10 7.74
CA ALA A 109 8.07 6.27 7.37
C ALA A 109 8.47 7.52 8.16
N ALA A 110 8.69 7.38 9.48
CA ALA A 110 9.15 8.46 10.33
C ALA A 110 10.56 8.95 9.94
N GLU A 111 11.50 8.04 9.66
CA GLU A 111 12.85 8.38 9.21
C GLU A 111 12.85 9.11 7.85
N MET A 112 11.92 8.73 6.97
CA MET A 112 11.74 9.34 5.65
C MET A 112 10.89 10.62 5.69
N ASN A 113 10.36 11.00 6.86
CA ASN A 113 9.41 12.11 7.04
C ASN A 113 8.20 12.03 6.09
N VAL A 114 7.62 10.82 5.98
CA VAL A 114 6.37 10.56 5.25
C VAL A 114 5.31 10.03 6.21
N ASP A 115 4.03 10.27 5.91
CA ASP A 115 2.90 9.93 6.78
C ASP A 115 2.15 8.67 6.33
N GLU A 116 2.70 7.89 5.39
CA GLU A 116 1.99 6.79 4.73
C GLU A 116 2.90 5.59 4.40
N VAL A 117 2.36 4.38 4.56
CA VAL A 117 3.00 3.11 4.20
C VAL A 117 2.07 2.30 3.30
N PHE A 118 2.66 1.48 2.42
CA PHE A 118 1.88 0.76 1.40
C PHE A 118 2.01 -0.75 1.51
N VAL A 119 0.89 -1.45 1.68
CA VAL A 119 0.79 -2.89 1.43
C VAL A 119 0.50 -3.09 -0.05
N ILE A 120 1.43 -3.73 -0.77
CA ILE A 120 1.45 -3.72 -2.24
C ILE A 120 1.13 -5.07 -2.89
N GLY A 121 1.00 -6.15 -2.10
CA GLY A 121 0.68 -7.44 -2.69
C GLY A 121 0.90 -8.66 -1.82
N GLY A 122 0.18 -9.71 -2.20
CA GLY A 122 0.10 -11.00 -1.52
C GLY A 122 -1.29 -11.16 -0.91
N ALA A 123 -2.08 -12.12 -1.41
CA ALA A 123 -3.47 -12.30 -0.95
C ALA A 123 -3.58 -12.47 0.57
N ASP A 124 -2.72 -13.28 1.18
CA ASP A 124 -2.72 -13.48 2.62
C ASP A 124 -2.33 -12.20 3.37
N LEU A 125 -1.36 -11.44 2.84
CA LEU A 125 -0.95 -10.17 3.42
C LEU A 125 -2.09 -9.15 3.35
N TYR A 126 -2.81 -9.05 2.22
CA TYR A 126 -4.00 -8.20 2.12
C TYR A 126 -5.07 -8.61 3.13
N LYS A 127 -5.38 -9.90 3.25
CA LYS A 127 -6.36 -10.39 4.24
C LYS A 127 -5.99 -9.99 5.67
N MET A 128 -4.71 -10.14 6.03
CA MET A 128 -4.22 -9.82 7.38
C MET A 128 -4.14 -8.33 7.65
N THR A 129 -3.92 -7.50 6.62
CA THR A 129 -3.70 -6.04 6.78
C THR A 129 -4.94 -5.20 6.56
N LEU A 130 -5.95 -5.69 5.82
CA LEU A 130 -7.18 -4.96 5.53
C LEU A 130 -7.91 -4.44 6.78
N PRO A 131 -7.99 -5.16 7.93
CA PRO A 131 -8.61 -4.62 9.14
C PRO A 131 -7.92 -3.38 9.71
N PHE A 132 -6.61 -3.23 9.46
CA PHE A 132 -5.78 -2.12 9.93
C PHE A 132 -5.63 -1.00 8.90
N ALA A 133 -6.19 -1.19 7.69
CA ALA A 133 -6.05 -0.23 6.60
C ALA A 133 -6.91 1.02 6.83
N ASP A 134 -6.31 2.17 6.59
CA ASP A 134 -7.00 3.47 6.59
C ASP A 134 -7.48 3.85 5.18
N ARG A 135 -6.79 3.35 4.14
CA ARG A 135 -7.04 3.70 2.75
C ARG A 135 -6.78 2.53 1.79
N ILE A 136 -7.54 2.47 0.71
CA ILE A 136 -7.28 1.59 -0.44
C ILE A 136 -7.17 2.45 -1.71
N TYR A 137 -6.03 2.37 -2.40
CA TYR A 137 -5.85 2.84 -3.77
C TYR A 137 -6.26 1.72 -4.71
N LEU A 138 -7.53 1.71 -5.09
CA LEU A 138 -8.12 0.67 -5.91
C LEU A 138 -8.01 1.02 -7.40
N THR A 139 -7.58 0.05 -8.19
CA THR A 139 -7.78 0.03 -9.64
C THR A 139 -8.79 -1.07 -9.95
N GLU A 140 -9.95 -0.70 -10.47
CA GLU A 140 -10.91 -1.69 -10.99
C GLU A 140 -10.63 -1.93 -12.47
N VAL A 141 -10.34 -3.17 -12.81
CA VAL A 141 -10.05 -3.60 -14.18
C VAL A 141 -11.33 -4.13 -14.79
N ASP A 142 -11.73 -3.57 -15.94
CA ASP A 142 -12.94 -3.95 -16.66
C ASP A 142 -12.74 -5.28 -17.40
N ALA A 143 -12.65 -6.35 -16.61
CA ALA A 143 -12.37 -7.69 -17.08
C ALA A 143 -12.94 -8.75 -16.12
N GLN A 144 -13.26 -9.91 -16.67
CA GLN A 144 -13.43 -11.15 -15.93
C GLN A 144 -12.37 -12.13 -16.42
N VAL A 145 -11.37 -12.40 -15.58
CA VAL A 145 -10.20 -13.19 -15.95
C VAL A 145 -10.09 -14.43 -15.06
N MET A 146 -9.47 -15.49 -15.58
CA MET A 146 -9.09 -16.63 -14.75
C MET A 146 -7.92 -16.24 -13.84
N GLY A 147 -7.98 -16.64 -12.57
CA GLY A 147 -6.91 -16.46 -11.61
C GLY A 147 -7.16 -17.25 -10.33
N ASP A 148 -6.10 -17.47 -9.57
CA ASP A 148 -6.08 -18.24 -8.32
C ASP A 148 -5.88 -17.34 -7.08
N VAL A 149 -5.62 -16.05 -7.31
CA VAL A 149 -5.41 -15.07 -6.25
C VAL A 149 -6.52 -14.03 -6.30
N HIS A 150 -7.24 -13.88 -5.19
CA HIS A 150 -8.34 -12.92 -5.04
C HIS A 150 -8.06 -11.91 -3.93
N PHE A 151 -8.56 -10.69 -4.13
CA PHE A 151 -8.61 -9.70 -3.06
C PHE A 151 -9.78 -10.00 -2.11
N PRO A 152 -9.67 -9.71 -0.80
CA PRO A 152 -10.82 -9.82 0.11
C PRO A 152 -11.97 -8.90 -0.34
N PRO A 153 -13.24 -9.29 -0.13
CA PRO A 153 -14.38 -8.42 -0.43
C PRO A 153 -14.26 -7.06 0.27
N ILE A 154 -14.54 -6.00 -0.47
CA ILE A 154 -14.58 -4.64 0.07
C ILE A 154 -16.01 -4.35 0.53
N ASP A 155 -16.20 -4.15 1.83
CA ASP A 155 -17.49 -3.78 2.41
C ASP A 155 -17.77 -2.28 2.22
N GLU A 156 -18.73 -1.94 1.34
CA GLU A 156 -19.10 -0.54 1.05
C GLU A 156 -19.63 0.23 2.27
N ALA A 157 -20.09 -0.47 3.31
CA ALA A 157 -20.49 0.17 4.57
C ALA A 157 -19.27 0.70 5.36
N GLN A 158 -18.09 0.09 5.17
CA GLN A 158 -16.85 0.46 5.87
C GLN A 158 -15.98 1.46 5.10
N TRP A 159 -16.26 1.68 3.81
CA TRP A 159 -15.39 2.45 2.92
C TRP A 159 -16.15 3.58 2.20
N GLY A 160 -15.59 4.79 2.24
CA GLY A 160 -16.02 5.93 1.44
C GLY A 160 -15.23 5.95 0.13
N ARG A 161 -15.91 5.88 -1.01
CA ARG A 161 -15.27 5.73 -2.34
C ARG A 161 -15.31 7.03 -3.13
N ARG A 162 -14.18 7.41 -3.73
CA ARG A 162 -14.09 8.54 -4.69
C ARG A 162 -13.31 8.18 -5.95
N PRO A 163 -13.79 8.56 -7.15
CA PRO A 163 -13.05 8.36 -8.39
C PRO A 163 -11.85 9.31 -8.46
N THR A 164 -10.75 8.83 -9.04
CA THR A 164 -9.52 9.63 -9.25
C THR A 164 -9.01 9.63 -10.68
N GLY A 165 -9.57 8.77 -11.55
CA GLY A 165 -9.16 8.72 -12.95
C GLY A 165 -9.62 7.44 -13.64
N ARG A 166 -9.18 7.28 -14.88
CA ARG A 166 -9.41 6.10 -15.72
C ARG A 166 -8.26 5.93 -16.71
N ALA A 167 -8.04 4.71 -17.17
CA ALA A 167 -7.22 4.44 -18.34
C ALA A 167 -8.02 3.60 -19.33
N ALA A 168 -7.96 3.98 -20.61
CA ALA A 168 -8.65 3.25 -21.66
C ALA A 168 -7.81 2.07 -22.16
N LYS A 169 -8.48 1.03 -22.65
CA LYS A 169 -7.85 -0.06 -23.39
C LYS A 169 -7.07 0.49 -24.58
N SER A 170 -5.84 0.01 -24.75
CA SER A 170 -4.91 0.43 -25.80
C SER A 170 -3.77 -0.59 -25.94
N ASP A 171 -2.80 -0.33 -26.83
CA ASP A 171 -1.59 -1.14 -26.95
C ASP A 171 -0.75 -1.20 -25.65
N ARG A 172 -0.98 -0.27 -24.71
CA ARG A 172 -0.32 -0.23 -23.39
C ARG A 172 -1.17 -0.81 -22.27
N ASN A 173 -2.49 -0.90 -22.46
CA ASN A 173 -3.44 -1.33 -21.45
C ASN A 173 -4.36 -2.41 -22.03
N GLN A 174 -4.24 -3.64 -21.53
CA GLN A 174 -5.01 -4.78 -22.04
C GLN A 174 -6.54 -4.60 -21.86
N TYR A 175 -6.94 -3.85 -20.85
CA TYR A 175 -8.34 -3.60 -20.48
C TYR A 175 -8.52 -2.13 -20.12
N ASP A 176 -9.78 -1.68 -20.17
CA ASP A 176 -10.18 -0.44 -19.52
C ASP A 176 -10.05 -0.58 -18.00
N CYS A 177 -9.72 0.50 -17.31
CA CYS A 177 -9.71 0.51 -15.86
C CYS A 177 -10.13 1.86 -15.30
N ALA A 178 -10.71 1.82 -14.10
CA ALA A 178 -11.10 2.99 -13.33
C ALA A 178 -10.32 3.03 -12.02
N PHE A 179 -9.86 4.21 -11.64
CA PHE A 179 -9.06 4.42 -10.43
C PHE A 179 -9.90 5.06 -9.34
N PHE A 180 -9.81 4.53 -8.14
CA PHE A 180 -10.50 5.02 -6.96
C PHE A 180 -9.53 5.17 -5.79
N ILE A 181 -9.92 6.05 -4.87
CA ILE A 181 -9.42 6.05 -3.50
C ILE A 181 -10.60 5.73 -2.60
N LEU A 182 -10.42 4.76 -1.73
CA LEU A 182 -11.36 4.38 -0.70
C LEU A 182 -10.74 4.76 0.64
N ASP A 183 -11.39 5.65 1.38
CA ASP A 183 -10.99 6.03 2.73
C ASP A 183 -11.92 5.32 3.73
N ARG A 184 -11.36 4.81 4.84
CA ARG A 184 -12.16 4.17 5.89
C ARG A 184 -13.15 5.17 6.48
N ARG A 185 -14.40 4.75 6.67
CA ARG A 185 -15.47 5.57 7.27
C ARG A 185 -15.34 5.70 8.78
#